data_AF-A0A5C6ZEH9-F1
#
_entry.id   AF-A0A5C6ZEH9-F1
#
_cell.length_a   1.000
_cell.length_b   1.000
_cell.length_c   1.000
_cell.angle_alpha   90.00
_cell.angle_beta   90.00
_cell.angle_gamma   90.00
#
_symmetry.space_group_name_H-M   'P 1'
#
loop_
_entity.id
_entity.type
_entity.pdbx_description
1 polymer ?
#
loop_
_entity_poly.entity_id
_entity_poly.type
_entity_poly.pdbx_seq_one_letter_code
_entity_poly.pdbx_strand_id
1 'polypeptide(L)'
;MKTIKQTQKMVAIFLTFVFLIPTVVSCSGENVQSNKVGDDYQKKAAKIFEAVDLVNQNFENLQMSKGTDYEITQELVDQYAVMLGYEAGEFDMVLVEEVVDKYADVLDRGYEQVLDDYALTSFAKITLVQIAEGNWIEDLENNPNYGNLSLTEKEMLSVANAYSQQSMQRLDAGPGIGAFIGLIVGGFICNVWCVLGGAIIGGIIGSSSKNDK
;
A
#
# COMPACT_ATOMS: atom_id res chain seq x y z
N MET A 1 28.30 27.79 30.98
CA MET A 1 26.87 27.49 30.74
C MET A 1 26.68 27.00 29.31
N LYS A 2 26.79 25.69 29.05
CA LYS A 2 26.56 25.12 27.70
C LYS A 2 26.17 23.63 27.71
N THR A 3 25.50 23.16 28.77
CA THR A 3 25.21 21.73 28.97
C THR A 3 23.74 21.40 29.24
N ILE A 4 22.84 22.38 29.28
CA ILE A 4 21.42 22.13 29.64
C ILE A 4 20.52 21.85 28.41
N LYS A 5 20.92 22.27 27.19
CA LYS A 5 20.08 22.08 25.99
C LYS A 5 20.19 20.69 25.34
N GLN A 6 21.23 19.91 25.66
CA GLN A 6 21.44 18.59 25.03
C GLN A 6 20.68 17.48 25.74
N THR A 7 20.45 17.61 27.06
CA THR A 7 19.71 16.64 27.87
C THR A 7 18.20 16.68 27.60
N GLN A 8 17.62 17.83 27.25
CA GLN A 8 16.19 17.91 26.89
C GLN A 8 15.86 17.21 25.55
N LYS A 9 16.79 17.19 24.59
CA LYS A 9 16.59 16.47 23.32
C LYS A 9 16.66 14.95 23.47
N MET A 10 17.50 14.43 24.38
CA MET A 10 17.54 12.99 24.64
C MET A 10 16.31 12.49 25.41
N VAL A 11 15.75 13.28 26.32
CA VAL A 11 14.54 12.88 27.08
C VAL A 11 13.30 12.85 26.19
N ALA A 12 13.19 13.73 25.19
CA ALA A 12 12.07 13.71 24.23
C ALA A 12 12.09 12.47 23.32
N ILE A 13 13.28 12.03 22.86
CA ILE A 13 13.43 10.83 22.01
C ILE A 13 13.16 9.54 22.80
N PHE A 14 13.49 9.52 24.09
CA PHE A 14 13.22 8.37 24.95
C PHE A 14 11.72 8.24 25.33
N LEU A 15 10.99 9.37 25.38
CA LEU A 15 9.55 9.37 25.67
C LEU A 15 8.69 8.94 24.46
N THR A 16 9.11 9.22 23.22
CA THR A 16 8.42 8.67 22.03
C THR A 16 8.60 7.16 21.91
N PHE A 17 9.75 6.60 22.29
CA PHE A 17 9.97 5.15 22.29
C PHE A 17 9.14 4.39 23.34
N VAL A 18 8.74 5.05 24.42
CA VAL A 18 7.92 4.44 25.49
C VAL A 18 6.42 4.52 25.19
N PHE A 19 5.97 5.45 24.34
CA PHE A 19 4.57 5.56 23.89
C PHE A 19 4.28 4.93 22.53
N LEU A 20 5.30 4.51 21.77
CA LEU A 20 5.19 3.74 20.52
C LEU A 20 5.42 2.23 20.70
N ILE A 21 5.28 1.71 21.93
CA ILE A 21 5.02 0.28 22.12
C ILE A 21 3.50 0.12 22.06
N PRO A 22 2.90 -0.24 20.92
CA PRO A 22 1.53 -0.72 20.95
C PRO A 22 1.53 -1.96 21.84
N THR A 23 0.86 -1.83 22.98
CA THR A 23 0.07 -2.88 23.64
C THR A 23 0.29 -4.30 23.08
N VAL A 24 1.42 -4.92 23.43
CA VAL A 24 1.52 -6.38 23.52
C VAL A 24 0.81 -6.79 24.81
N VAL A 25 -0.52 -6.72 24.79
CA VAL A 25 -1.37 -7.36 25.80
C VAL A 25 -2.52 -8.05 25.06
N SER A 26 -2.30 -9.35 24.86
CA SER A 26 -3.32 -10.40 24.83
C SER A 26 -4.43 -10.31 23.77
N CYS A 27 -4.15 -10.81 22.57
CA CYS A 27 -5.06 -11.82 22.03
C CYS A 27 -4.59 -13.18 22.57
N SER A 28 -5.22 -13.53 23.69
CA SER A 28 -5.42 -14.89 24.16
C SER A 28 -5.61 -15.84 22.97
N GLY A 29 -5.00 -17.04 23.05
CA GLY A 29 -5.14 -18.08 22.04
C GLY A 29 -6.60 -18.42 21.78
N GLU A 30 -7.19 -17.75 20.82
CA GLU A 30 -8.33 -18.25 20.08
C GLU A 30 -7.79 -18.74 18.74
N ASN A 31 -8.09 -20.01 18.45
CA ASN A 31 -8.05 -20.54 17.09
C ASN A 31 -8.92 -19.61 16.23
N VAL A 32 -8.30 -18.60 15.61
CA VAL A 32 -8.94 -17.77 14.60
C VAL A 32 -9.21 -18.70 13.43
N GLN A 33 -10.46 -19.15 13.33
CA GLN A 33 -10.98 -19.88 12.18
C GLN A 33 -10.50 -19.19 10.90
N SER A 34 -9.80 -19.95 10.06
CA SER A 34 -9.28 -19.61 8.73
C SER A 34 -10.18 -18.66 7.94
N ASN A 35 -11.50 -18.82 8.04
CA ASN A 35 -12.47 -18.08 7.23
C ASN A 35 -12.62 -16.59 7.62
N LYS A 36 -12.21 -16.14 8.81
CA LYS A 36 -12.27 -14.70 9.16
C LYS A 36 -11.16 -13.87 8.52
N VAL A 37 -10.08 -14.53 8.11
CA VAL A 37 -8.90 -13.87 7.54
C VAL A 37 -9.21 -13.37 6.11
N GLY A 38 -9.93 -14.17 5.30
CA GLY A 38 -10.35 -13.78 3.95
C GLY A 38 -11.33 -12.58 3.90
N ASP A 39 -12.31 -12.54 4.81
CA ASP A 39 -13.32 -11.46 4.85
C ASP A 39 -12.72 -10.08 5.18
N ASP A 40 -11.65 -10.03 5.98
CA ASP A 40 -10.97 -8.78 6.32
C ASP A 40 -10.18 -8.22 5.12
N TYR A 41 -9.50 -9.09 4.37
CA TYR A 41 -8.71 -8.67 3.21
C TYR A 41 -9.59 -8.25 2.04
N GLN A 42 -10.73 -8.90 1.83
CA GLN A 42 -11.71 -8.47 0.84
C GLN A 42 -12.25 -7.06 1.13
N LYS A 43 -12.50 -6.73 2.41
CA LYS A 43 -12.90 -5.38 2.83
C LYS A 43 -11.78 -4.36 2.62
N LYS A 44 -10.54 -4.69 2.95
CA LYS A 44 -9.38 -3.81 2.70
C LYS A 44 -9.18 -3.57 1.22
N ALA A 45 -9.22 -4.62 0.40
CA ALA A 45 -9.15 -4.52 -1.05
C ALA A 45 -10.30 -3.69 -1.64
N ALA A 46 -11.52 -3.85 -1.13
CA ALA A 46 -12.66 -3.03 -1.53
C ALA A 46 -12.45 -1.54 -1.22
N LYS A 47 -11.91 -1.20 -0.04
CA LYS A 47 -11.55 0.18 0.29
C LYS A 47 -10.47 0.75 -0.64
N ILE A 48 -9.44 -0.04 -0.98
CA ILE A 48 -8.44 0.35 -1.98
C ILE A 48 -9.10 0.57 -3.33
N PHE A 49 -9.99 -0.32 -3.74
CA PHE A 49 -10.70 -0.21 -5.00
C PHE A 49 -11.55 1.06 -5.06
N GLU A 50 -12.36 1.33 -4.03
CA GLU A 50 -13.15 2.55 -3.90
C GLU A 50 -12.27 3.81 -3.93
N ALA A 51 -11.10 3.76 -3.28
CA ALA A 51 -10.11 4.82 -3.32
C ALA A 51 -9.61 5.13 -4.71
N VAL A 52 -9.19 4.10 -5.44
CA VAL A 52 -8.58 4.23 -6.75
C VAL A 52 -9.62 4.69 -7.77
N ASP A 53 -10.86 4.20 -7.66
CA ASP A 53 -11.97 4.65 -8.49
C ASP A 53 -12.30 6.14 -8.22
N LEU A 54 -12.34 6.55 -6.95
CA LEU A 54 -12.56 7.95 -6.56
C LEU A 54 -11.40 8.86 -7.02
N VAL A 55 -10.16 8.40 -6.87
CA VAL A 55 -8.97 9.08 -7.41
C VAL A 55 -9.13 9.25 -8.91
N ASN A 56 -9.42 8.18 -9.66
CA ASN A 56 -9.57 8.25 -11.11
C ASN A 56 -10.68 9.25 -11.53
N GLN A 57 -11.86 9.18 -10.91
CA GLN A 57 -12.97 10.09 -11.20
C GLN A 57 -12.62 11.55 -10.88
N ASN A 58 -11.95 11.81 -9.76
CA ASN A 58 -11.56 13.17 -9.38
C ASN A 58 -10.38 13.69 -10.20
N PHE A 59 -9.44 12.83 -10.58
CA PHE A 59 -8.26 13.20 -11.36
C PHE A 59 -8.62 13.56 -12.80
N GLU A 60 -9.57 12.85 -13.43
CA GLU A 60 -10.17 13.23 -14.71
C GLU A 60 -10.80 14.64 -14.65
N ASN A 61 -11.48 14.97 -13.55
CA ASN A 61 -12.07 16.28 -13.32
C ASN A 61 -11.00 17.38 -13.05
N LEU A 62 -9.92 17.05 -12.36
CA LEU A 62 -8.84 17.98 -12.01
C LEU A 62 -7.93 18.31 -13.20
N GLN A 63 -7.56 17.33 -14.03
CA GLN A 63 -6.72 17.58 -15.21
C GLN A 63 -7.39 18.47 -16.26
N MET A 64 -8.72 18.41 -16.41
CA MET A 64 -9.48 19.34 -17.25
C MET A 64 -9.29 20.82 -16.83
N SER A 65 -8.78 21.08 -15.63
CA SER A 65 -8.60 22.43 -15.09
C SER A 65 -7.14 22.93 -14.99
N LYS A 66 -6.12 22.06 -14.99
CA LYS A 66 -4.74 22.44 -14.57
C LYS A 66 -3.54 21.99 -15.43
N GLY A 67 -3.70 21.15 -16.46
CA GLY A 67 -2.56 20.69 -17.29
C GLY A 67 -1.80 19.48 -16.71
N THR A 68 -0.71 19.07 -17.37
CA THR A 68 -0.06 17.74 -17.23
C THR A 68 0.99 17.61 -16.12
N ASP A 69 1.56 18.71 -15.59
CA ASP A 69 2.49 18.66 -14.45
C ASP A 69 1.70 18.74 -13.13
N TYR A 70 1.36 17.58 -12.57
CA TYR A 70 0.69 17.49 -11.28
C TYR A 70 1.69 17.21 -10.15
N GLU A 71 1.90 18.17 -9.26
CA GLU A 71 2.72 17.99 -8.06
C GLU A 71 1.91 17.28 -6.97
N ILE A 72 2.42 16.15 -6.45
CA ILE A 72 1.81 15.46 -5.30
C ILE A 72 2.14 16.26 -4.03
N THR A 73 1.11 16.86 -3.42
CA THR A 73 1.25 17.65 -2.19
C THR A 73 0.62 16.93 -0.99
N GLN A 74 1.00 17.30 0.23
CA GLN A 74 0.37 16.76 1.45
C GLN A 74 -1.15 17.02 1.46
N GLU A 75 -1.59 18.17 0.96
CA GLU A 75 -3.02 18.51 0.88
C GLU A 75 -3.79 17.52 -0.03
N LEU A 76 -3.21 17.11 -1.15
CA LEU A 76 -3.80 16.12 -2.04
C LEU A 76 -3.89 14.75 -1.36
N VAL A 77 -2.80 14.33 -0.72
CA VAL A 77 -2.71 13.05 -0.02
C VAL A 77 -3.74 13.00 1.12
N ASP A 78 -3.82 14.07 1.91
CA ASP A 78 -4.81 14.21 2.99
C ASP A 78 -6.24 14.22 2.47
N GLN A 79 -6.50 14.89 1.33
CA GLN A 79 -7.82 14.90 0.72
C GLN A 79 -8.30 13.48 0.38
N TYR A 80 -7.44 12.68 -0.26
CA TYR A 80 -7.79 11.30 -0.59
C TYR A 80 -7.81 10.39 0.64
N ALA A 81 -6.91 10.59 1.61
CA ALA A 81 -6.93 9.87 2.88
C ALA A 81 -8.27 10.07 3.63
N VAL A 82 -8.72 11.31 3.77
CA VAL A 82 -9.99 11.65 4.44
C VAL A 82 -11.20 11.06 3.71
N MET A 83 -11.21 11.08 2.38
CA MET A 83 -12.28 10.46 1.59
C MET A 83 -12.43 8.96 1.87
N LEU A 84 -11.38 8.32 2.40
CA LEU A 84 -11.31 6.90 2.70
C LEU A 84 -11.48 6.57 4.19
N GLY A 85 -11.78 7.58 4.98
CA GLY A 85 -12.00 7.46 6.42
C GLY A 85 -10.71 7.42 7.24
N TYR A 86 -9.60 7.90 6.68
CA TYR A 86 -8.35 8.15 7.42
C TYR A 86 -8.27 9.57 7.95
N GLU A 87 -7.35 9.82 8.87
CA GLU A 87 -7.09 11.16 9.39
C GLU A 87 -6.15 11.94 8.46
N ALA A 88 -6.34 13.27 8.35
CA ALA A 88 -5.38 14.12 7.64
C ALA A 88 -4.02 14.08 8.35
N GLY A 89 -2.94 13.91 7.59
CA GLY A 89 -1.58 13.71 8.10
C GLY A 89 -1.25 12.27 8.49
N GLU A 90 -2.16 11.31 8.28
CA GLU A 90 -1.89 9.89 8.54
C GLU A 90 -0.83 9.31 7.58
N PHE A 91 -0.77 9.82 6.36
CA PHE A 91 0.28 9.51 5.39
C PHE A 91 1.14 10.76 5.14
N ASP A 92 2.37 10.76 5.63
CA ASP A 92 3.28 11.89 5.45
C ASP A 92 3.95 11.88 4.07
N MET A 93 4.53 13.02 3.66
CA MET A 93 5.25 13.13 2.39
C MET A 93 6.48 12.23 2.31
N VAL A 94 7.05 11.74 3.42
CA VAL A 94 8.20 10.82 3.38
C VAL A 94 7.76 9.47 2.84
N LEU A 95 6.63 8.94 3.33
CA LEU A 95 6.01 7.73 2.78
C LEU A 95 5.65 7.92 1.31
N VAL A 96 5.13 9.10 0.95
CA VAL A 96 4.75 9.42 -0.43
C VAL A 96 5.95 9.40 -1.36
N GLU A 97 7.04 10.07 -0.98
CA GLU A 97 8.29 10.08 -1.73
C GLU A 97 8.86 8.67 -1.89
N GLU A 98 8.85 7.85 -0.83
CA GLU A 98 9.32 6.48 -0.90
C GLU A 98 8.46 5.61 -1.84
N VAL A 99 7.13 5.80 -1.83
CA VAL A 99 6.23 5.13 -2.77
C VAL A 99 6.50 5.57 -4.21
N VAL A 100 6.68 6.88 -4.45
CA VAL A 100 6.99 7.44 -5.78
C VAL A 100 8.31 6.89 -6.32
N ASP A 101 9.36 6.87 -5.50
CA ASP A 101 10.68 6.37 -5.89
C ASP A 101 10.61 4.88 -6.25
N LYS A 102 9.92 4.08 -5.43
CA LYS A 102 9.76 2.65 -5.69
C LYS A 102 8.83 2.36 -6.85
N TYR A 103 7.85 3.21 -7.09
CA TYR A 103 7.03 3.15 -8.30
C TYR A 103 7.89 3.35 -9.56
N ALA A 104 8.79 4.34 -9.54
CA ALA A 104 9.73 4.57 -10.63
C ALA A 104 10.68 3.38 -10.83
N ASP A 105 11.19 2.78 -9.75
CA ASP A 105 11.99 1.54 -9.82
C ASP A 105 11.22 0.42 -10.53
N VAL A 106 9.93 0.21 -10.21
CA VAL A 106 9.12 -0.83 -10.86
C VAL A 106 8.94 -0.56 -12.35
N LEU A 107 8.79 0.70 -12.76
CA LEU A 107 8.70 1.07 -14.18
C LEU A 107 10.02 0.87 -14.94
N ASP A 108 11.16 1.14 -14.30
CA ASP A 108 12.49 1.07 -14.95
C ASP A 108 13.00 -0.38 -15.08
N ARG A 109 12.94 -1.15 -13.99
CA ARG A 109 13.54 -2.50 -13.91
C ARG A 109 12.55 -3.66 -13.78
N GLY A 110 11.26 -3.37 -13.61
CA GLY A 110 10.20 -4.37 -13.50
C GLY A 110 10.00 -4.94 -12.09
N TYR A 111 8.83 -5.56 -11.87
CA TYR A 111 8.44 -6.11 -10.57
C TYR A 111 9.42 -7.15 -10.03
N GLU A 112 9.86 -8.10 -10.86
CA GLU A 112 10.77 -9.17 -10.44
C GLU A 112 12.04 -8.62 -9.80
N GLN A 113 12.69 -7.65 -10.45
CA GLN A 113 13.93 -7.07 -9.96
C GLN A 113 13.72 -6.22 -8.71
N VAL A 114 12.58 -5.53 -8.59
CA VAL A 114 12.25 -4.78 -7.36
C VAL A 114 11.99 -5.73 -6.20
N LEU A 115 11.27 -6.83 -6.43
CA LEU A 115 10.97 -7.85 -5.42
C LEU A 115 12.22 -8.58 -4.94
N ASP A 116 13.28 -8.60 -5.75
CA ASP A 116 14.57 -9.19 -5.37
C ASP A 116 15.30 -8.45 -4.26
N ASP A 117 15.03 -7.15 -4.08
CA ASP A 117 15.59 -6.36 -2.98
C ASP A 117 14.94 -6.69 -1.61
N TYR A 118 13.79 -7.36 -1.61
CA TYR A 118 13.03 -7.66 -0.40
C TYR A 118 13.24 -9.10 0.08
N ALA A 119 13.24 -9.26 1.41
CA ALA A 119 13.37 -10.53 2.11
C ALA A 119 12.06 -11.34 2.11
N LEU A 120 11.46 -11.52 0.94
CA LEU A 120 10.28 -12.35 0.72
C LEU A 120 10.68 -13.77 0.32
N THR A 121 9.81 -14.73 0.60
CA THR A 121 9.94 -16.09 0.07
C THR A 121 9.78 -16.11 -1.45
N SER A 122 10.40 -17.08 -2.11
CA SER A 122 10.25 -17.27 -3.57
C SER A 122 8.79 -17.45 -3.98
N PHE A 123 7.98 -18.11 -3.15
CA PHE A 123 6.54 -18.25 -3.40
C PHE A 123 5.85 -16.88 -3.42
N ALA A 124 6.08 -16.03 -2.41
CA ALA A 124 5.49 -14.71 -2.37
C ALA A 124 5.90 -13.83 -3.56
N LYS A 125 7.19 -13.84 -3.95
CA LYS A 125 7.66 -13.07 -5.11
C LYS A 125 6.97 -13.50 -6.41
N ILE A 126 6.97 -14.80 -6.69
CA ILE A 126 6.33 -15.36 -7.91
C ILE A 126 4.84 -15.03 -7.92
N THR A 127 4.14 -15.20 -6.79
CA THR A 127 2.72 -14.89 -6.70
C THR A 127 2.43 -13.40 -6.89
N LEU A 128 3.21 -12.50 -6.30
CA LEU A 128 3.04 -11.06 -6.52
C LEU A 128 3.23 -10.67 -7.98
N VAL A 129 4.21 -11.25 -8.68
CA VAL A 129 4.42 -11.02 -10.12
C VAL A 129 3.22 -11.53 -10.92
N GLN A 130 2.74 -12.75 -10.63
CA GLN A 130 1.56 -13.30 -11.31
C GLN A 130 0.33 -12.39 -11.13
N ILE A 131 0.07 -11.94 -9.91
CA ILE A 131 -1.02 -11.01 -9.62
C ILE A 131 -0.80 -9.67 -10.34
N ALA A 132 0.43 -9.16 -10.41
CA ALA A 132 0.79 -7.93 -11.14
C ALA A 132 0.47 -8.01 -12.64
N GLU A 133 0.62 -9.19 -13.22
CA GLU A 133 0.29 -9.49 -14.60
C GLU A 133 -1.22 -9.72 -14.81
N GLY A 134 -2.03 -9.57 -13.76
CA GLY A 134 -3.46 -9.79 -13.78
C GLY A 134 -3.88 -11.25 -13.51
N ASN A 135 -2.96 -12.13 -13.15
CA ASN A 135 -3.31 -13.51 -12.84
C ASN A 135 -3.68 -13.64 -11.36
N TRP A 136 -4.92 -13.33 -11.00
CA TRP A 136 -5.40 -13.63 -9.64
C TRP A 136 -5.45 -15.15 -9.43
N ILE A 137 -5.14 -15.58 -8.21
CA ILE A 137 -5.06 -16.98 -7.82
C ILE A 137 -6.32 -17.35 -7.05
N GLU A 138 -7.15 -18.20 -7.64
CA GLU A 138 -8.29 -18.82 -6.95
C GLU A 138 -7.79 -19.68 -5.79
N ASP A 139 -8.48 -19.60 -4.65
CA ASP A 139 -8.16 -20.38 -3.45
C ASP A 139 -6.69 -20.28 -3.01
N LEU A 140 -6.07 -19.09 -3.13
CA LEU A 140 -4.68 -18.82 -2.74
C LEU A 140 -4.33 -19.40 -1.35
N GLU A 141 -5.25 -19.29 -0.40
CA GLU A 141 -5.09 -19.78 0.98
C GLU A 141 -4.99 -21.30 1.11
N ASN A 142 -5.48 -22.05 0.12
CA ASN A 142 -5.39 -23.51 0.06
C ASN A 142 -4.07 -24.00 -0.56
N ASN A 143 -3.22 -23.09 -1.07
CA ASN A 143 -1.92 -23.47 -1.60
C ASN A 143 -1.00 -23.94 -0.44
N PRO A 144 -0.36 -25.13 -0.53
CA PRO A 144 0.51 -25.64 0.53
C PRO A 144 1.66 -24.70 0.91
N ASN A 145 2.16 -23.90 -0.03
CA ASN A 145 3.22 -22.94 0.24
C ASN A 145 2.72 -21.70 0.98
N TYR A 146 1.44 -21.35 0.84
CA TYR A 146 0.82 -20.21 1.52
C TYR A 146 0.83 -20.40 3.04
N GLY A 147 0.59 -21.61 3.53
CA GLY A 147 0.62 -21.93 4.96
C GLY A 147 1.96 -21.60 5.64
N ASN A 148 3.06 -21.67 4.90
CA ASN A 148 4.43 -21.47 5.38
C ASN A 148 4.90 -20.00 5.32
N LEU A 149 4.09 -19.10 4.76
CA LEU A 149 4.40 -17.67 4.66
C LEU A 149 4.34 -16.98 6.02
N SER A 150 5.13 -15.92 6.16
CA SER A 150 4.99 -14.97 7.27
C SER A 150 3.61 -14.30 7.24
N LEU A 151 3.18 -13.75 8.38
CA LEU A 151 1.90 -13.03 8.46
C LEU A 151 1.86 -11.85 7.46
N THR A 152 2.94 -11.07 7.39
CA THR A 152 3.05 -9.94 6.45
C THR A 152 2.92 -10.38 4.98
N GLU A 153 3.56 -11.49 4.59
CA GLU A 153 3.42 -12.03 3.23
C GLU A 153 1.98 -12.50 2.96
N LYS A 154 1.34 -13.19 3.91
CA LYS A 154 -0.07 -13.62 3.78
C LYS A 154 -1.01 -12.44 3.59
N GLU A 155 -0.83 -11.39 4.38
CA GLU A 155 -1.61 -10.16 4.28
C GLU A 155 -1.43 -9.48 2.93
N MET A 156 -0.17 -9.30 2.51
CA MET A 156 0.17 -8.64 1.26
C MET A 156 -0.37 -9.40 0.05
N LEU A 157 -0.13 -10.72 -0.02
CA LEU A 157 -0.65 -11.56 -1.09
C LEU A 157 -2.17 -11.57 -1.11
N SER A 158 -2.83 -11.68 0.05
CA SER A 158 -4.29 -11.72 0.10
C SER A 158 -4.92 -10.40 -0.36
N VAL A 159 -4.39 -9.27 0.09
CA VAL A 159 -4.91 -7.96 -0.29
C VAL A 159 -4.63 -7.70 -1.78
N ALA A 160 -3.42 -8.01 -2.26
CA ALA A 160 -3.07 -7.88 -3.68
C ALA A 160 -3.97 -8.75 -4.57
N ASN A 161 -4.19 -10.02 -4.19
CA ASN A 161 -5.02 -10.96 -4.93
C ASN A 161 -6.50 -10.54 -4.97
N ALA A 162 -7.05 -10.12 -3.82
CA ALA A 162 -8.41 -9.61 -3.72
C ALA A 162 -8.59 -8.30 -4.53
N TYR A 163 -7.59 -7.40 -4.47
CA TYR A 163 -7.63 -6.18 -5.28
C TYR A 163 -7.57 -6.50 -6.77
N SER A 164 -6.67 -7.40 -7.21
CA SER A 164 -6.59 -7.83 -8.61
C SER A 164 -7.90 -8.45 -9.10
N GLN A 165 -8.56 -9.26 -8.27
CA GLN A 165 -9.86 -9.84 -8.59
C GLN A 165 -10.93 -8.77 -8.84
N GLN A 166 -10.94 -7.69 -8.04
CA GLN A 166 -11.88 -6.59 -8.17
C GLN A 166 -11.53 -5.63 -9.32
N SER A 167 -10.23 -5.34 -9.52
CA SER A 167 -9.74 -4.38 -10.52
C SER A 167 -9.97 -4.87 -11.95
N MET A 168 -9.74 -6.15 -12.22
CA MET A 168 -9.97 -6.76 -13.53
C MET A 168 -11.43 -6.68 -14.02
N GLN A 169 -12.37 -6.48 -13.11
CA GLN A 169 -13.78 -6.37 -13.46
C GLN A 169 -14.21 -4.95 -13.84
N ARG A 170 -13.41 -3.92 -13.53
CA ARG A 170 -13.94 -2.54 -13.47
C ARG A 170 -12.98 -1.41 -13.82
N LEU A 171 -11.67 -1.55 -13.65
CA LEU A 171 -10.73 -0.44 -13.87
C LEU A 171 -10.02 -0.55 -15.22
N ASP A 172 -9.85 0.59 -15.88
CA ASP A 172 -8.91 0.73 -16.99
C ASP A 172 -7.47 0.44 -16.52
N ALA A 173 -6.63 -0.08 -17.42
CA ALA A 173 -5.30 -0.57 -17.10
C ALA A 173 -4.38 0.45 -16.37
N GLY A 174 -4.51 1.76 -16.60
CA GLY A 174 -3.61 2.77 -16.02
C GLY A 174 -3.70 2.91 -14.49
N PRO A 175 -4.82 3.43 -13.94
CA PRO A 175 -5.00 3.61 -12.49
C PRO A 175 -4.93 2.28 -11.71
N GLY A 176 -5.44 1.19 -12.31
CA GLY A 176 -5.41 -0.13 -11.69
C GLY A 176 -3.99 -0.70 -11.54
N ILE A 177 -3.15 -0.56 -12.58
CA ILE A 177 -1.74 -0.96 -12.49
C ILE A 177 -1.01 -0.06 -11.50
N GLY A 178 -1.25 1.25 -11.55
CA GLY A 178 -0.56 2.17 -10.65
C GLY A 178 -0.86 1.90 -9.19
N ALA A 179 -2.13 1.70 -8.85
CA ALA A 179 -2.56 1.34 -7.52
C ALA A 179 -2.02 -0.01 -7.07
N PHE A 180 -1.88 -0.97 -7.98
CA PHE A 180 -1.30 -2.27 -7.67
C PHE A 180 0.20 -2.16 -7.32
N ILE A 181 0.96 -1.38 -8.08
CA ILE A 181 2.37 -1.07 -7.76
C ILE A 181 2.44 -0.45 -6.37
N GLY A 182 1.61 0.57 -6.14
CA GLY A 182 1.54 1.27 -4.87
C GLY A 182 1.18 0.35 -3.69
N LEU A 183 0.25 -0.59 -3.88
CA LEU A 183 -0.18 -1.58 -2.89
C LEU A 183 1.01 -2.45 -2.47
N ILE A 184 1.73 -2.98 -3.44
CA ILE A 184 2.90 -3.84 -3.22
C ILE A 184 4.00 -3.05 -2.49
N VAL A 185 4.35 -1.88 -3.02
CA VAL A 185 5.39 -1.01 -2.47
C VAL A 185 5.07 -0.57 -1.05
N GLY A 186 3.84 -0.11 -0.80
CA GLY A 186 3.37 0.25 0.52
C GLY A 186 3.48 -0.91 1.51
N GLY A 187 3.14 -2.12 1.07
CA GLY A 187 3.32 -3.33 1.87
C GLY A 187 4.77 -3.57 2.31
N PHE A 188 5.75 -3.14 1.52
CA PHE A 188 7.16 -3.26 1.88
C PHE A 188 7.66 -2.20 2.85
N ILE A 189 7.11 -0.99 2.78
CA ILE A 189 7.59 0.14 3.59
C ILE A 189 7.16 -0.03 5.05
N CYS A 190 5.86 -0.23 5.31
CA CYS A 190 5.36 -0.31 6.69
C CYS A 190 4.27 -1.37 6.92
N ASN A 191 4.25 -2.45 6.13
CA ASN A 191 3.25 -3.53 6.17
C ASN A 191 1.85 -3.09 5.72
N VAL A 192 0.82 -3.83 6.13
CA VAL A 192 -0.58 -3.71 5.67
C VAL A 192 -1.19 -2.31 5.80
N TRP A 193 -0.72 -1.49 6.74
CA TRP A 193 -1.18 -0.10 6.89
C TRP A 193 -0.72 0.77 5.71
N CYS A 194 0.53 0.62 5.29
CA CYS A 194 1.07 1.31 4.13
C CYS A 194 0.57 0.74 2.81
N VAL A 195 0.05 -0.49 2.77
CA VAL A 195 -0.57 -1.07 1.56
C VAL A 195 -1.69 -0.17 1.03
N LEU A 196 -2.52 0.39 1.92
CA LEU A 196 -3.61 1.30 1.55
C LEU A 196 -3.07 2.65 1.07
N GLY A 197 -2.19 3.29 1.85
CA GLY A 197 -1.56 4.56 1.49
C GLY A 197 -0.82 4.47 0.16
N GLY A 198 0.01 3.44 0.01
CA GLY A 198 0.75 3.14 -1.20
C GLY A 198 -0.17 2.95 -2.39
N ALA A 199 -1.26 2.17 -2.26
CA ALA A 199 -2.20 1.98 -3.35
C ALA A 199 -2.92 3.27 -3.79
N ILE A 200 -3.23 4.17 -2.85
CA ILE A 200 -3.79 5.49 -3.16
C ILE A 200 -2.78 6.31 -3.97
N ILE A 201 -1.56 6.44 -3.46
CA ILE A 201 -0.49 7.20 -4.10
C ILE A 201 -0.18 6.62 -5.49
N GLY A 202 -0.05 5.30 -5.59
CA GLY A 202 0.14 4.60 -6.85
C GLY A 202 -1.01 4.81 -7.82
N GLY A 203 -2.25 4.84 -7.35
CA GLY A 203 -3.43 5.18 -8.14
C GLY A 203 -3.36 6.59 -8.71
N ILE A 204 -2.94 7.58 -7.90
CA ILE A 204 -2.74 8.97 -8.34
C ILE A 204 -1.67 9.03 -9.44
N ILE A 205 -0.52 8.38 -9.23
CA ILE A 205 0.59 8.35 -10.21
C ILE A 205 0.15 7.65 -11.51
N GLY A 206 -0.53 6.50 -11.39
CA GLY A 206 -1.02 5.73 -12.53
C GLY A 206 -2.06 6.48 -13.36
N SER A 207 -2.95 7.23 -12.71
CA SER A 207 -3.91 8.12 -13.38
C SER A 207 -3.20 9.28 -14.10
N SER A 208 -2.12 9.82 -13.55
CA SER A 208 -1.34 10.88 -14.21
C SER A 208 -0.61 10.38 -15.47
N SER A 209 -0.03 9.18 -15.42
CA SER A 209 0.76 8.62 -16.53
C SER A 209 -0.07 8.18 -17.75
N LYS A 210 -1.36 7.86 -17.56
CA LYS A 210 -2.26 7.43 -18.65
C LYS A 210 -2.42 8.48 -19.75
N ASN A 211 -2.28 9.77 -19.41
CA ASN A 211 -2.57 10.88 -20.32
C ASN A 211 -1.32 11.48 -21.00
N ASP A 212 -0.13 10.96 -20.70
CA ASP A 212 1.13 11.32 -21.39
C ASP A 212 1.39 10.46 -22.66
N LYS A 213 0.49 9.51 -22.97
CA LYS A 213 0.50 8.68 -24.19
C LYS A 213 -0.62 9.09 -25.14
#